data_AF-A0A6J5YH67-F1
#
_entry.id   AF-A0A6J5YH67-F1
#
_cell.length_a   1.000
_cell.length_b   1.000
_cell.length_c   1.000
_cell.angle_alpha   90.00
_cell.angle_beta   90.00
_cell.angle_gamma   90.00
#
_symmetry.space_group_name_H-M   'P 1'
#
loop_
_entity.id
_entity.type
_entity.pdbx_description
1 polymer ?
#
loop_
_entity_poly.entity_id
_entity_poly.type
_entity_poly.pdbx_seq_one_letter_code
_entity_poly.pdbx_strand_id
1 'polypeptide(L)'
;MGYSQNDSHDFYHDDPIEEISKTKSRFKFLTTGAIILGSIFYFQSTLAGNISLSSGTGIEFGQGFSQAVACSGNTDLTLTPRSTFINGSPGAHYLNSVTVSGIPDSCFGVDFTINAYGNTENSPLALFNSTSTAAVVSDEAGTFSRGTGSKGMTVASSTGTFTVTFTTPVAQSSEVFKVTIQSGAHTPFYDVGSAGPGGGIVYYVSDEGFNCGPTYTSTGSPTGGLCHYLEAASTSTWTDTSFDWLGDASNSVTTSVEIGAGYKNTLAMILQSSTAGKSGTASRAYTGGGKSDWHLPSKNDLNQMCKWVRGITGVALTTLTTVCTGGTLNTGLGAVFVGAQYWSSSEGDAFQAWNQDFTNGGQYNHGKTTTYYVRPIRAF
;
A
#
# COMPACT_ATOMS: atom_id res chain seq x y z
N MET A 1 62.86 -44.34 -48.71
CA MET A 1 61.90 -43.21 -48.52
C MET A 1 62.32 -42.47 -47.25
N GLY A 2 62.05 -41.16 -47.16
CA GLY A 2 62.57 -40.29 -46.09
C GLY A 2 63.80 -39.50 -46.55
N TYR A 3 63.72 -38.17 -46.46
CA TYR A 3 64.71 -37.18 -46.93
C TYR A 3 64.64 -35.96 -46.00
N SER A 4 65.78 -35.33 -45.66
CA SER A 4 65.92 -34.03 -44.96
C SER A 4 65.31 -33.90 -43.55
N GLN A 5 65.79 -33.03 -42.64
CA GLN A 5 67.08 -32.35 -42.37
C GLN A 5 66.91 -31.90 -40.89
N ASN A 6 67.77 -32.21 -39.91
CA ASN A 6 69.15 -31.78 -39.69
C ASN A 6 69.32 -30.28 -39.37
N ASP A 7 69.28 -29.94 -38.07
CA ASP A 7 70.29 -29.17 -37.32
C ASP A 7 70.01 -29.38 -35.81
N SER A 8 70.96 -29.66 -34.90
CA SER A 8 72.27 -29.04 -34.56
C SER A 8 72.11 -27.74 -33.76
N HIS A 9 72.84 -27.47 -32.66
CA HIS A 9 73.79 -28.29 -31.89
C HIS A 9 73.93 -27.68 -30.46
N ASP A 10 73.92 -28.47 -29.38
CA ASP A 10 74.27 -28.01 -28.02
C ASP A 10 75.39 -28.89 -27.44
N PHE A 11 76.36 -28.31 -26.73
CA PHE A 11 77.61 -29.02 -26.36
C PHE A 11 78.34 -28.40 -25.15
N TYR A 12 78.68 -29.26 -24.17
CA TYR A 12 79.56 -29.04 -22.99
C TYR A 12 79.12 -27.96 -21.96
N HIS A 13 78.76 -28.33 -20.72
CA HIS A 13 79.52 -28.97 -19.62
C HIS A 13 80.42 -27.99 -18.84
N ASP A 14 80.21 -27.94 -17.51
CA ASP A 14 81.28 -27.89 -16.53
C ASP A 14 80.78 -28.54 -15.22
N ASP A 15 81.58 -29.44 -14.65
CA ASP A 15 81.40 -30.11 -13.36
C ASP A 15 82.31 -29.39 -12.29
N PRO A 16 82.60 -29.89 -11.07
CA PRO A 16 82.02 -30.98 -10.27
C PRO A 16 81.70 -30.65 -8.79
N ILE A 17 80.98 -31.57 -8.15
CA ILE A 17 81.14 -32.13 -6.78
C ILE A 17 81.96 -31.33 -5.73
N GLU A 18 81.34 -31.09 -4.56
CA GLU A 18 82.02 -31.25 -3.25
C GLU A 18 81.30 -32.31 -2.39
N GLU A 19 82.04 -33.30 -1.87
CA GLU A 19 81.58 -34.16 -0.77
C GLU A 19 82.21 -33.72 0.55
N ILE A 20 81.41 -33.56 1.61
CA ILE A 20 81.92 -33.61 3.00
C ILE A 20 81.06 -34.61 3.81
N SER A 21 81.73 -35.60 4.39
CA SER A 21 81.11 -36.74 5.06
C SER A 21 80.86 -36.51 6.56
N LYS A 22 79.65 -36.91 7.01
CA LYS A 22 79.28 -37.61 8.27
C LYS A 22 80.37 -37.65 9.37
N THR A 23 80.13 -37.45 10.67
CA THR A 23 78.93 -37.55 11.55
C THR A 23 79.34 -36.96 12.94
N LYS A 24 78.52 -36.69 13.98
CA LYS A 24 77.20 -37.14 14.51
C LYS A 24 76.42 -35.87 14.98
N SER A 25 75.28 -35.85 15.70
CA SER A 25 74.47 -36.86 16.41
C SER A 25 72.98 -36.45 16.46
N ARG A 26 72.11 -37.44 16.69
CA ARG A 26 70.64 -37.39 16.71
C ARG A 26 70.05 -36.32 17.64
N PHE A 27 68.98 -35.63 17.21
CA PHE A 27 67.63 -35.83 17.75
C PHE A 27 66.55 -35.40 16.71
N LYS A 28 65.26 -35.59 17.04
CA LYS A 28 64.07 -35.49 16.14
C LYS A 28 63.51 -34.04 16.14
N PHE A 29 62.68 -33.54 15.21
CA PHE A 29 61.72 -34.15 14.25
C PHE A 29 61.63 -33.36 12.91
N LEU A 30 60.80 -33.83 11.97
CA LEU A 30 60.40 -33.19 10.69
C LEU A 30 59.84 -31.76 10.90
N THR A 31 60.02 -30.75 10.04
CA THR A 31 59.61 -30.57 8.61
C THR A 31 58.10 -30.78 8.38
N THR A 32 57.39 -30.05 7.52
CA THR A 32 57.78 -29.09 6.47
C THR A 32 56.75 -27.96 6.39
N GLY A 33 57.13 -26.75 5.96
CA GLY A 33 56.16 -25.71 5.58
C GLY A 33 55.57 -25.97 4.20
N ALA A 34 54.26 -25.75 4.04
CA ALA A 34 53.57 -25.74 2.75
C ALA A 34 52.60 -24.55 2.68
N ILE A 35 52.69 -23.75 1.62
CA ILE A 35 51.89 -22.53 1.45
C ILE A 35 50.52 -22.90 0.88
N ILE A 36 49.45 -22.77 1.67
CA ILE A 36 48.07 -22.89 1.19
C ILE A 36 47.20 -21.76 1.75
N LEU A 37 46.76 -20.89 0.84
CA LEU A 37 45.52 -20.10 0.85
C LEU A 37 44.88 -19.80 2.21
N GLY A 38 45.36 -18.75 2.88
CA GLY A 38 44.62 -18.05 3.93
C GLY A 38 43.47 -17.22 3.36
N SER A 39 42.45 -17.86 2.80
CA SER A 39 41.23 -17.18 2.33
C SER A 39 40.49 -16.57 3.53
N ILE A 40 40.50 -15.24 3.61
CA ILE A 40 39.86 -14.48 4.70
C ILE A 40 38.35 -14.73 4.64
N PHE A 41 37.84 -15.51 5.59
CA PHE A 41 36.40 -15.60 5.85
C PHE A 41 35.91 -14.29 6.46
N TYR A 42 35.51 -13.36 5.58
CA TYR A 42 34.65 -12.24 5.96
C TYR A 42 33.29 -12.78 6.37
N PHE A 43 33.15 -13.16 7.64
CA PHE A 43 31.84 -13.29 8.25
C PHE A 43 31.20 -11.91 8.31
N GLN A 44 30.36 -11.61 7.31
CA GLN A 44 29.37 -10.54 7.32
C GLN A 44 28.31 -10.84 8.38
N SER A 45 28.69 -10.78 9.66
CA SER A 45 27.76 -10.84 10.78
C SER A 45 27.01 -9.51 10.83
N THR A 46 25.77 -9.50 10.31
CA THR A 46 24.83 -8.39 10.50
C THR A 46 24.50 -8.29 11.98
N LEU A 47 25.25 -7.46 12.70
CA LEU A 47 25.05 -7.23 14.13
C LEU A 47 23.73 -6.46 14.31
N ALA A 48 22.68 -7.17 14.70
CA ALA A 48 21.43 -6.56 15.14
C ALA A 48 21.69 -5.80 16.46
N GLY A 49 21.91 -4.49 16.34
CA GLY A 49 22.03 -3.61 17.49
C GLY A 49 20.67 -3.44 18.16
N ASN A 50 20.49 -4.06 19.33
CA ASN A 50 19.29 -3.85 20.14
C ASN A 50 19.25 -2.40 20.64
N ILE A 51 18.37 -1.58 20.07
CA ILE A 51 18.10 -0.22 20.54
C ILE A 51 17.12 -0.32 21.72
N SER A 52 17.65 -0.39 22.94
CA SER A 52 16.86 -0.11 24.15
C SER A 52 16.56 1.40 24.20
N LEU A 53 15.33 1.75 24.55
CA LEU A 53 14.83 3.12 24.69
C LEU A 53 14.40 3.39 26.14
N SER A 54 15.09 2.79 27.10
CA SER A 54 14.79 2.92 28.52
C SER A 54 15.77 3.85 29.27
N SER A 55 15.28 5.04 29.66
CA SER A 55 15.09 5.42 31.08
C SER A 55 15.12 6.93 31.34
N GLY A 56 14.06 7.44 31.99
CA GLY A 56 14.09 8.57 32.96
C GLY A 56 14.41 9.99 32.49
N THR A 57 15.18 10.18 31.42
CA THR A 57 15.62 11.49 30.90
C THR A 57 15.41 11.55 29.39
N GLY A 58 14.91 12.67 28.89
CA GLY A 58 14.56 12.83 27.47
C GLY A 58 15.75 12.59 26.54
N ILE A 59 15.64 11.58 25.68
CA ILE A 59 16.63 11.31 24.62
C ILE A 59 16.34 12.29 23.47
N GLU A 60 16.98 13.45 23.51
CA GLU A 60 17.01 14.37 22.38
C GLU A 60 18.02 13.92 21.33
N PHE A 61 17.56 13.74 20.10
CA PHE A 61 18.40 13.76 18.91
C PHE A 61 17.91 14.84 17.96
N GLY A 62 18.66 15.95 17.87
CA GLY A 62 18.64 16.83 16.70
C GLY A 62 17.47 17.82 16.56
N GLN A 63 17.28 18.71 17.55
CA GLN A 63 16.57 20.01 17.44
C GLN A 63 15.10 20.02 16.96
N GLY A 64 14.21 20.47 17.85
CA GLY A 64 13.11 21.35 17.42
C GLY A 64 11.78 20.70 17.02
N PHE A 65 11.40 19.57 17.62
CA PHE A 65 10.00 19.11 17.58
C PHE A 65 9.53 18.65 18.96
N SER A 66 8.26 18.90 19.28
CA SER A 66 7.66 18.46 20.55
C SER A 66 7.50 16.95 20.53
N GLN A 67 8.43 16.22 21.16
CA GLN A 67 8.43 14.76 21.20
C GLN A 67 7.17 14.26 21.94
N ALA A 68 6.25 13.65 21.20
CA ALA A 68 5.16 12.89 21.80
C ALA A 68 5.76 11.67 22.53
N VAL A 69 5.28 11.38 23.73
CA VAL A 69 5.74 10.20 24.50
C VAL A 69 5.37 8.94 23.71
N ALA A 70 6.34 8.06 23.48
CA ALA A 70 6.11 6.81 22.77
C ALA A 70 5.11 5.93 23.53
N CYS A 71 4.18 5.29 22.81
CA CYS A 71 3.08 4.52 23.39
C CYS A 71 3.53 3.35 24.30
N SER A 72 4.77 2.88 24.11
CA SER A 72 5.35 1.80 24.92
C SER A 72 5.85 2.27 26.30
N GLY A 73 5.95 3.58 26.54
CA GLY A 73 6.38 4.14 27.82
C GLY A 73 7.80 3.71 28.21
N ASN A 74 7.90 2.80 29.18
CA ASN A 74 9.17 2.21 29.63
C ASN A 74 9.45 0.81 29.03
N THR A 75 8.58 0.31 28.14
CA THR A 75 8.76 -0.99 27.49
C THR A 75 9.61 -0.83 26.23
N ASP A 76 10.74 -1.54 26.19
CA ASP A 76 11.64 -1.58 25.04
C ASP A 76 11.00 -2.28 23.84
N LEU A 77 10.97 -1.59 22.69
CA LEU A 77 10.56 -2.15 21.41
C LEU A 77 11.80 -2.65 20.65
N THR A 78 11.79 -3.92 20.23
CA THR A 78 12.90 -4.51 19.45
C THR A 78 12.59 -4.42 17.95
N LEU A 79 13.41 -3.67 17.21
CA LEU A 79 13.35 -3.58 15.75
C LEU A 79 14.35 -4.58 15.13
N THR A 80 13.87 -5.55 14.36
CA THR A 80 14.68 -6.51 13.61
C THR A 80 14.52 -6.27 12.11
N PRO A 81 15.38 -5.44 11.48
CA PRO A 81 15.42 -5.34 10.03
C PRO A 81 16.00 -6.61 9.40
N ARG A 82 15.51 -6.97 8.21
CA ARG A 82 15.96 -8.12 7.42
C ARG A 82 16.16 -7.71 5.96
N SER A 83 17.29 -8.12 5.38
CA SER A 83 17.58 -7.95 3.96
C SER A 83 17.20 -9.19 3.15
N THR A 84 16.96 -9.01 1.86
CA THR A 84 16.88 -10.10 0.87
C THR A 84 17.79 -9.78 -0.31
N PHE A 85 18.31 -10.81 -0.99
CA PHE A 85 19.08 -10.63 -2.22
C PHE A 85 18.15 -10.66 -3.43
N ILE A 86 18.23 -9.65 -4.30
CA ILE A 86 17.47 -9.59 -5.55
C ILE A 86 18.47 -9.70 -6.71
N ASN A 87 18.23 -10.69 -7.59
CA ASN A 87 19.01 -10.89 -8.80
C ASN A 87 18.83 -9.70 -9.76
N GLY A 88 19.94 -9.20 -10.30
CA GLY A 88 20.00 -8.05 -11.20
C GLY A 88 21.35 -7.98 -11.90
N SER A 89 21.64 -6.84 -12.53
CA SER A 89 22.93 -6.57 -13.18
C SER A 89 23.50 -5.21 -12.75
N PRO A 90 24.16 -5.11 -11.59
CA PRO A 90 24.45 -6.17 -10.61
C PRO A 90 23.21 -6.55 -9.76
N GLY A 91 23.27 -7.72 -9.11
CA GLY A 91 22.32 -8.07 -8.04
C GLY A 91 22.74 -7.46 -6.71
N ALA A 92 21.78 -7.15 -5.84
CA ALA A 92 22.02 -6.42 -4.60
C ALA A 92 21.15 -6.92 -3.43
N HIS A 93 21.58 -6.61 -2.21
CA HIS A 93 20.78 -6.83 -1.00
C HIS A 93 19.92 -5.62 -0.71
N TYR A 94 18.61 -5.81 -0.57
CA TYR A 94 17.64 -4.75 -0.24
C TYR A 94 17.04 -4.97 1.15
N LEU A 95 16.78 -3.90 1.89
CA LEU A 95 15.95 -3.96 3.10
C LEU A 95 14.55 -4.40 2.67
N ASN A 96 14.12 -5.58 3.12
CA ASN A 96 12.90 -6.23 2.63
C ASN A 96 11.81 -6.35 3.68
N SER A 97 12.17 -6.53 4.95
CA SER A 97 11.20 -6.60 6.04
C SER A 97 11.77 -6.01 7.33
N VAL A 98 10.87 -5.56 8.20
CA VAL A 98 11.20 -5.16 9.58
C VAL A 98 10.18 -5.83 10.50
N THR A 99 10.67 -6.66 11.42
CA THR A 99 9.88 -7.16 12.54
C THR A 99 10.00 -6.18 13.70
N VAL A 100 8.88 -5.80 14.32
CA VAL A 100 8.84 -5.02 15.56
C VAL A 100 8.19 -5.89 16.63
N SER A 101 8.83 -6.03 17.79
CA SER A 101 8.32 -6.85 18.91
C SER A 101 8.48 -6.16 20.26
N GLY A 102 7.74 -6.63 21.26
CA GLY A 102 7.70 -6.03 22.60
C GLY A 102 6.63 -4.94 22.73
N ILE A 103 5.70 -4.83 21.77
CA ILE A 103 4.65 -3.82 21.77
C ILE A 103 3.65 -4.12 22.91
N PRO A 104 3.47 -3.23 23.89
CA PRO A 104 2.52 -3.42 24.99
C PRO A 104 1.12 -2.92 24.63
N ASP A 105 0.12 -3.40 25.37
CA ASP A 105 -1.30 -3.03 25.24
C ASP A 105 -1.58 -1.51 25.37
N SER A 106 -0.65 -0.73 25.94
CA SER A 106 -0.72 0.74 25.96
C SER A 106 -0.53 1.41 24.59
N CYS A 107 -0.22 0.64 23.54
CA CYS A 107 -0.16 1.07 22.15
C CYS A 107 -1.44 0.82 21.35
N PHE A 108 -2.48 0.21 21.93
CA PHE A 108 -3.75 0.01 21.23
C PHE A 108 -4.36 1.35 20.80
N GLY A 109 -4.64 1.50 19.50
CA GLY A 109 -5.15 2.75 18.92
C GLY A 109 -4.06 3.78 18.54
N VAL A 110 -2.84 3.34 18.22
CA VAL A 110 -1.79 4.17 17.63
C VAL A 110 -1.35 3.65 16.25
N ASP A 111 -0.74 4.51 15.45
CA ASP A 111 -0.03 4.11 14.23
C ASP A 111 1.48 4.08 14.47
N PHE A 112 2.15 3.00 14.06
CA PHE A 112 3.59 2.87 14.03
C PHE A 112 4.14 3.22 12.64
N THR A 113 4.86 4.32 12.53
CA THR A 113 5.58 4.71 11.31
C THR A 113 7.03 4.24 11.40
N ILE A 114 7.46 3.45 10.41
CA ILE A 114 8.85 3.01 10.23
C ILE A 114 9.48 3.78 9.08
N ASN A 115 10.70 4.30 9.31
CA ASN A 115 11.53 4.96 8.30
C ASN A 115 12.95 4.40 8.33
N ALA A 116 13.69 4.54 7.23
CA ALA A 116 15.12 4.27 7.17
C ALA A 116 15.87 5.51 6.64
N TYR A 117 17.11 5.70 7.07
CA TYR A 117 17.94 6.84 6.70
C TYR A 117 19.36 6.40 6.34
N GLY A 118 19.97 7.12 5.40
CA GLY A 118 21.40 7.02 5.12
C GLY A 118 22.26 7.63 6.22
N ASN A 119 23.57 7.54 6.08
CA ASN A 119 24.53 7.95 7.11
C ASN A 119 24.36 9.43 7.50
N THR A 120 24.35 10.30 6.49
CA THR A 120 24.42 11.77 6.59
C THR A 120 23.08 12.47 6.37
N GLU A 121 22.07 11.72 5.93
CA GLU A 121 20.80 12.24 5.45
C GLU A 121 19.78 12.38 6.59
N ASN A 122 19.11 13.54 6.64
CA ASN A 122 17.96 13.78 7.52
C ASN A 122 16.62 13.51 6.83
N SER A 123 16.61 13.29 5.50
CA SER A 123 15.47 12.81 4.72
C SER A 123 15.44 11.28 4.73
N PRO A 124 14.28 10.62 4.91
CA PRO A 124 14.22 9.17 4.82
C PRO A 124 14.50 8.67 3.40
N LEU A 125 15.05 7.46 3.31
CA LEU A 125 15.22 6.70 2.08
C LEU A 125 13.87 6.17 1.58
N ALA A 126 13.71 6.02 0.26
CA ALA A 126 12.60 5.26 -0.30
C ALA A 126 12.77 3.77 0.09
N LEU A 127 11.78 3.21 0.78
CA LEU A 127 11.77 1.84 1.27
C LEU A 127 11.25 0.87 0.21
N PHE A 128 10.13 1.22 -0.44
CA PHE A 128 9.43 0.40 -1.41
C PHE A 128 8.74 1.24 -2.50
N ASN A 129 8.24 0.57 -3.56
CA ASN A 129 7.48 1.19 -4.66
C ASN A 129 8.14 2.44 -5.28
N SER A 130 9.46 2.41 -5.43
CA SER A 130 10.32 3.49 -5.95
C SER A 130 10.41 4.76 -5.09
N THR A 131 9.34 5.19 -4.41
CA THR A 131 9.28 6.49 -3.72
C THR A 131 8.70 6.45 -2.30
N SER A 132 8.13 5.34 -1.83
CA SER A 132 7.49 5.27 -0.51
C SER A 132 8.54 5.28 0.61
N THR A 133 8.67 6.40 1.31
CA THR A 133 9.67 6.67 2.37
C THR A 133 9.26 6.23 3.78
N ALA A 134 8.01 5.82 3.95
CA ALA A 134 7.42 5.45 5.23
C ALA A 134 6.64 4.14 5.13
N ALA A 135 6.74 3.30 6.16
CA ALA A 135 5.99 2.07 6.33
C ALA A 135 5.14 2.20 7.60
N VAL A 136 3.84 2.47 7.44
CA VAL A 136 2.89 2.70 8.54
C VAL A 136 2.11 1.41 8.84
N VAL A 137 2.00 1.07 10.11
CA VAL A 137 1.23 -0.06 10.64
C VAL A 137 0.26 0.46 11.69
N SER A 138 -1.01 0.12 11.60
CA SER A 138 -2.03 0.54 12.56
C SER A 138 -2.26 -0.55 13.63
N ASP A 139 -2.40 -0.15 14.89
CA ASP A 139 -2.71 -1.05 16.02
C ASP A 139 -4.21 -0.98 16.36
N GLU A 140 -4.99 -1.89 15.78
CA GLU A 140 -6.40 -2.07 16.09
C GLU A 140 -6.56 -3.07 17.25
N ALA A 141 -6.30 -2.57 18.47
CA ALA A 141 -6.43 -3.31 19.73
C ALA A 141 -5.65 -4.65 19.76
N GLY A 142 -4.38 -4.60 19.37
CA GLY A 142 -3.47 -5.74 19.28
C GLY A 142 -3.53 -6.48 17.94
N THR A 143 -4.33 -5.99 16.99
CA THR A 143 -4.35 -6.45 15.60
C THR A 143 -3.61 -5.45 14.72
N PHE A 144 -2.45 -5.85 14.20
CA PHE A 144 -1.61 -4.98 13.38
C PHE A 144 -2.03 -5.04 11.90
N SER A 145 -2.59 -3.94 11.39
CA SER A 145 -3.04 -3.77 10.00
C SER A 145 -2.11 -2.81 9.23
N ARG A 146 -2.27 -2.73 7.90
CA ARG A 146 -1.48 -1.81 7.07
C ARG A 146 -2.05 -0.40 7.21
N GLY A 147 -1.25 0.56 7.67
CA GLY A 147 -1.67 1.94 7.86
C GLY A 147 -1.72 2.76 6.56
N THR A 148 -2.18 3.99 6.70
CA THR A 148 -2.36 4.95 5.59
C THR A 148 -1.06 5.17 4.79
N GLY A 149 -1.19 5.38 3.47
CA GLY A 149 -0.07 5.62 2.54
C GLY A 149 0.86 4.42 2.26
N SER A 150 0.68 3.28 2.93
CA SER A 150 1.68 2.18 2.96
C SER A 150 1.45 1.08 1.91
N LYS A 151 0.67 1.39 0.86
CA LYS A 151 0.36 0.51 -0.26
C LYS A 151 1.63 0.04 -0.97
N GLY A 152 1.87 -1.27 -0.97
CA GLY A 152 3.12 -1.87 -1.46
C GLY A 152 3.80 -2.82 -0.48
N MET A 153 3.29 -2.91 0.75
CA MET A 153 3.75 -3.86 1.76
C MET A 153 2.61 -4.72 2.31
N THR A 154 2.97 -5.86 2.89
CA THR A 154 2.09 -6.68 3.73
C THR A 154 2.47 -6.54 5.21
N VAL A 155 1.53 -6.82 6.10
CA VAL A 155 1.74 -6.87 7.56
C VAL A 155 1.35 -8.27 8.05
N ALA A 156 2.27 -8.94 8.74
CA ALA A 156 1.97 -10.15 9.50
C ALA A 156 1.83 -9.78 10.98
N SER A 157 0.65 -10.04 11.57
CA SER A 157 0.30 -9.66 12.95
C SER A 157 0.38 -10.84 13.92
N SER A 158 0.81 -10.57 15.15
CA SER A 158 0.78 -11.47 16.31
C SER A 158 0.72 -10.62 17.59
N THR A 159 0.33 -11.21 18.72
CA THR A 159 0.27 -10.49 20.01
C THR A 159 1.62 -9.81 20.33
N GLY A 160 1.60 -8.49 20.50
CA GLY A 160 2.78 -7.67 20.82
C GLY A 160 3.88 -7.63 19.75
N THR A 161 3.62 -8.07 18.52
CA THR A 161 4.60 -8.05 17.43
C THR A 161 3.99 -8.05 16.02
N PHE A 162 4.58 -7.28 15.12
CA PHE A 162 4.26 -7.33 13.69
C PHE A 162 5.51 -7.47 12.83
N THR A 163 5.34 -7.90 11.58
CA THR A 163 6.38 -7.83 10.55
C THR A 163 5.84 -7.16 9.29
N VAL A 164 6.41 -6.02 8.92
CA VAL A 164 6.19 -5.43 7.58
C VAL A 164 7.06 -6.15 6.57
N THR A 165 6.52 -6.46 5.40
CA THR A 165 7.29 -7.03 4.27
C THR A 165 6.99 -6.25 2.99
N PHE A 166 8.02 -5.68 2.39
CA PHE A 166 7.94 -4.87 1.18
C PHE A 166 7.86 -5.78 -0.06
N THR A 167 6.81 -5.63 -0.86
CA THR A 167 6.60 -6.42 -2.09
C THR A 167 7.60 -6.04 -3.18
N THR A 168 7.95 -4.76 -3.26
CA THR A 168 8.94 -4.20 -4.19
C THR A 168 9.88 -3.28 -3.40
N PRO A 169 10.86 -3.82 -2.65
CA PRO A 169 11.80 -3.01 -1.88
C PRO A 169 12.78 -2.29 -2.81
N VAL A 170 13.21 -1.08 -2.43
CA VAL A 170 14.15 -0.26 -3.21
C VAL A 170 15.33 0.29 -2.40
N ALA A 171 15.24 0.36 -1.07
CA ALA A 171 16.39 0.71 -0.21
C ALA A 171 17.45 -0.39 -0.23
N GLN A 172 18.67 -0.10 -0.71
CA GLN A 172 19.78 -1.05 -0.60
C GLN A 172 20.22 -1.18 0.87
N SER A 173 20.58 -2.40 1.28
CA SER A 173 20.97 -2.69 2.66
C SER A 173 22.29 -2.01 3.06
N SER A 174 23.12 -1.67 2.08
CA SER A 174 24.36 -0.88 2.23
C SER A 174 24.12 0.63 2.37
N GLU A 175 22.92 1.11 2.06
CA GLU A 175 22.53 2.52 2.16
C GLU A 175 21.73 2.82 3.44
N VAL A 176 21.21 1.79 4.12
CA VAL A 176 20.47 1.92 5.38
C VAL A 176 21.45 1.92 6.57
N PHE A 177 21.67 3.10 7.16
CA PHE A 177 22.50 3.27 8.36
C PHE A 177 21.68 3.36 9.65
N LYS A 178 20.45 3.88 9.57
CA LYS A 178 19.53 4.04 10.69
C LYS A 178 18.14 3.55 10.28
N VAL A 179 17.44 2.86 11.18
CA VAL A 179 16.01 2.55 11.07
C VAL A 179 15.33 3.11 12.32
N THR A 180 14.22 3.82 12.15
CA THR A 180 13.45 4.42 13.25
C THR A 180 12.04 3.87 13.27
N ILE A 181 11.43 3.88 14.45
CA ILE A 181 9.98 3.73 14.64
C ILE A 181 9.44 4.94 15.40
N GLN A 182 8.23 5.38 15.06
CA GLN A 182 7.52 6.46 15.73
C GLN A 182 6.07 6.04 15.95
N SER A 183 5.53 6.22 17.16
CA SER A 183 4.09 6.05 17.43
C SER A 183 3.36 7.38 17.29
N GLY A 184 2.33 7.43 16.43
CA GLY A 184 1.48 8.59 16.21
C GLY A 184 0.00 8.32 16.51
N ALA A 185 -0.83 9.35 16.51
CA ALA A 185 -2.28 9.19 16.63
C ALA A 185 -2.83 8.37 15.45
N HIS A 186 -3.61 7.33 15.74
CA HIS A 186 -4.14 6.43 14.74
C HIS A 186 -5.02 7.15 13.70
N THR A 187 -4.70 6.95 12.42
CA THR A 187 -5.41 7.48 11.26
C THR A 187 -6.03 6.30 10.49
N PRO A 188 -7.33 5.99 10.71
CA PRO A 188 -7.98 4.80 10.18
C PRO A 188 -7.75 4.58 8.68
N PHE A 189 -7.18 3.43 8.35
CA PHE A 189 -6.98 2.98 6.99
C PHE A 189 -8.02 1.93 6.60
N TYR A 190 -8.55 2.01 5.37
CA TYR A 190 -9.57 1.08 4.87
C TYR A 190 -9.12 0.44 3.55
N ASP A 191 -8.99 -0.89 3.55
CA ASP A 191 -8.71 -1.67 2.35
C ASP A 191 -9.97 -1.89 1.49
N VAL A 192 -9.81 -2.12 0.19
CA VAL A 192 -10.95 -2.45 -0.69
C VAL A 192 -11.55 -3.80 -0.27
N GLY A 193 -12.84 -3.81 0.02
CA GLY A 193 -13.57 -4.94 0.60
C GLY A 193 -13.71 -4.91 2.14
N SER A 194 -13.07 -3.96 2.83
CA SER A 194 -13.27 -3.73 4.26
C SER A 194 -14.55 -2.94 4.56
N ALA A 195 -15.01 -2.98 5.81
CA ALA A 195 -16.16 -2.19 6.26
C ALA A 195 -15.74 -0.72 6.50
N GLY A 196 -16.43 0.21 5.85
CA GLY A 196 -16.24 1.65 6.06
C GLY A 196 -16.90 2.17 7.34
N PRO A 197 -16.62 3.42 7.75
CA PRO A 197 -17.17 4.01 8.97
C PRO A 197 -18.67 4.32 8.89
N GLY A 198 -19.31 4.20 7.72
CA GLY A 198 -20.77 4.15 7.56
C GLY A 198 -21.35 2.73 7.60
N GLY A 199 -20.53 1.68 7.78
CA GLY A 199 -20.96 0.29 7.67
C GLY A 199 -21.27 -0.14 6.23
N GLY A 200 -20.83 0.63 5.23
CA GLY A 200 -20.74 0.16 3.85
C GLY A 200 -19.50 -0.70 3.63
N ILE A 201 -19.31 -1.18 2.39
CA ILE A 201 -18.06 -1.81 1.97
C ILE A 201 -17.26 -0.81 1.14
N VAL A 202 -16.00 -0.58 1.51
CA VAL A 202 -15.08 0.30 0.78
C VAL A 202 -14.73 -0.34 -0.56
N TYR A 203 -15.01 0.37 -1.66
CA TYR A 203 -14.81 -0.14 -3.02
C TYR A 203 -13.74 0.62 -3.81
N TYR A 204 -13.37 1.81 -3.35
CA TYR A 204 -12.33 2.64 -3.96
C TYR A 204 -11.53 3.37 -2.89
N VAL A 205 -10.21 3.45 -3.13
CA VAL A 205 -9.21 4.11 -2.29
C VAL A 205 -8.31 4.94 -3.21
N SER A 206 -8.08 6.20 -2.86
CA SER A 206 -7.13 7.10 -3.53
C SER A 206 -6.01 7.50 -2.57
N ASP A 207 -4.78 7.13 -2.89
CA ASP A 207 -3.60 7.55 -2.10
C ASP A 207 -3.37 9.08 -2.20
N GLU A 208 -3.74 9.68 -3.33
CA GLU A 208 -3.66 11.14 -3.57
C GLU A 208 -4.87 11.93 -3.02
N GLY A 209 -5.94 11.23 -2.63
CA GLY A 209 -7.23 11.81 -2.28
C GLY A 209 -8.04 12.29 -3.49
N PHE A 210 -9.18 12.95 -3.24
CA PHE A 210 -10.04 13.60 -4.24
C PHE A 210 -11.00 14.63 -3.60
N ASN A 211 -11.47 15.59 -4.40
CA ASN A 211 -12.46 16.58 -3.98
C ASN A 211 -13.82 15.90 -3.72
N CYS A 212 -14.54 16.34 -2.70
CA CYS A 212 -15.81 15.73 -2.32
C CYS A 212 -16.71 16.69 -1.53
N GLY A 213 -17.72 16.15 -0.83
CA GLY A 213 -18.62 16.93 0.01
C GLY A 213 -19.69 17.71 -0.77
N PRO A 214 -20.48 18.56 -0.09
CA PRO A 214 -21.60 19.28 -0.69
C PRO A 214 -21.16 20.32 -1.74
N THR A 215 -19.94 20.87 -1.59
CA THR A 215 -19.37 21.91 -2.46
C THR A 215 -18.44 21.37 -3.55
N TYR A 216 -18.00 20.11 -3.44
CA TYR A 216 -16.95 19.49 -4.27
C TYR A 216 -15.59 20.21 -4.13
N THR A 217 -15.00 20.13 -2.94
CA THR A 217 -13.74 20.83 -2.57
C THR A 217 -12.72 19.90 -1.92
N SER A 218 -11.47 20.33 -1.86
CA SER A 218 -10.34 19.67 -1.16
C SER A 218 -10.40 19.80 0.37
N THR A 219 -11.57 20.21 0.88
CA THR A 219 -11.92 20.34 2.30
C THR A 219 -13.27 19.68 2.59
N GLY A 220 -13.85 18.98 1.61
CA GLY A 220 -15.21 18.45 1.64
C GLY A 220 -15.38 17.10 2.35
N SER A 221 -14.30 16.48 2.82
CA SER A 221 -14.42 15.27 3.66
C SER A 221 -15.17 15.59 4.96
N PRO A 222 -15.99 14.68 5.50
CA PRO A 222 -16.68 14.84 6.78
C PRO A 222 -15.76 15.08 7.98
N THR A 223 -14.46 14.77 7.88
CA THR A 223 -13.42 15.11 8.87
C THR A 223 -12.59 16.35 8.50
N GLY A 224 -12.92 17.01 7.37
CA GLY A 224 -12.07 18.01 6.73
C GLY A 224 -10.99 17.38 5.83
N GLY A 225 -10.49 18.16 4.87
CA GLY A 225 -9.53 17.69 3.87
C GLY A 225 -10.17 17.06 2.62
N LEU A 226 -9.34 16.40 1.83
CA LEU A 226 -9.74 15.57 0.70
C LEU A 226 -10.45 14.30 1.21
N CYS A 227 -11.36 13.73 0.43
CA CYS A 227 -11.77 12.35 0.65
C CYS A 227 -10.71 11.40 0.09
N HIS A 228 -10.52 10.26 0.72
CA HIS A 228 -9.63 9.19 0.25
C HIS A 228 -10.39 7.91 -0.09
N TYR A 229 -11.64 7.76 0.36
CA TYR A 229 -12.38 6.50 0.29
C TYR A 229 -13.79 6.69 -0.29
N LEU A 230 -14.27 5.68 -1.01
CA LEU A 230 -15.70 5.50 -1.31
C LEU A 230 -16.19 4.18 -0.72
N GLU A 231 -17.22 4.23 0.12
CA GLU A 231 -17.97 3.06 0.60
C GLU A 231 -19.34 2.97 -0.08
N ALA A 232 -19.78 1.76 -0.42
CA ALA A 232 -21.12 1.47 -0.94
C ALA A 232 -21.96 0.79 0.14
N ALA A 233 -23.26 1.08 0.21
CA ALA A 233 -24.15 0.51 1.22
C ALA A 233 -24.12 -1.03 1.26
N SER A 234 -24.03 -1.61 2.45
CA SER A 234 -24.01 -3.07 2.63
C SER A 234 -25.37 -3.69 2.26
N THR A 235 -25.37 -4.89 1.68
CA THR A 235 -26.60 -5.67 1.42
C THR A 235 -27.31 -6.13 2.70
N SER A 236 -26.67 -6.02 3.87
CA SER A 236 -27.31 -6.24 5.17
C SER A 236 -28.19 -5.06 5.64
N THR A 237 -28.05 -3.88 5.04
CA THR A 237 -28.74 -2.64 5.45
C THR A 237 -29.39 -1.89 4.29
N TRP A 238 -29.05 -2.23 3.04
CA TRP A 238 -29.66 -1.72 1.82
C TRP A 238 -30.07 -2.87 0.90
N THR A 239 -31.26 -2.78 0.30
CA THR A 239 -31.69 -3.68 -0.78
C THR A 239 -31.67 -2.92 -2.09
N ASP A 240 -30.94 -3.42 -3.09
CA ASP A 240 -30.94 -2.85 -4.43
C ASP A 240 -32.37 -2.77 -4.96
N THR A 241 -32.83 -1.54 -5.17
CA THR A 241 -34.19 -1.21 -5.60
C THR A 241 -34.12 -0.22 -6.75
N SER A 242 -35.05 -0.33 -7.70
CA SER A 242 -35.06 0.52 -8.89
C SER A 242 -35.96 1.75 -8.72
N PHE A 243 -35.48 2.89 -9.19
CA PHE A 243 -36.16 4.18 -9.12
C PHE A 243 -35.99 4.95 -10.42
N ASP A 244 -36.92 5.87 -10.70
CA ASP A 244 -36.68 6.93 -11.68
C ASP A 244 -35.52 7.81 -11.18
N TRP A 245 -34.83 8.48 -12.10
CA TRP A 245 -33.66 9.30 -11.76
C TRP A 245 -34.04 10.49 -10.86
N LEU A 246 -35.05 11.26 -11.29
CA LEU A 246 -35.52 12.47 -10.64
C LEU A 246 -37.03 12.68 -10.86
N GLY A 247 -37.69 13.46 -9.99
CA GLY A 247 -39.11 13.80 -10.14
C GLY A 247 -39.38 14.83 -11.25
N ASP A 248 -38.39 15.65 -11.58
CA ASP A 248 -38.34 16.46 -12.80
C ASP A 248 -37.49 15.74 -13.85
N ALA A 249 -38.10 15.45 -15.00
CA ALA A 249 -37.48 14.75 -16.13
C ALA A 249 -37.39 15.63 -17.40
N SER A 250 -37.52 16.96 -17.26
CA SER A 250 -37.59 17.90 -18.39
C SER A 250 -36.64 19.09 -18.28
N ASN A 251 -36.11 19.41 -17.09
CA ASN A 251 -35.11 20.46 -16.91
C ASN A 251 -33.74 19.90 -16.50
N SER A 252 -32.68 20.66 -16.77
CA SER A 252 -31.28 20.27 -16.54
C SER A 252 -30.82 20.50 -15.10
N VAL A 253 -30.24 19.47 -14.48
CA VAL A 253 -29.53 19.52 -13.20
C VAL A 253 -28.04 19.79 -13.48
N THR A 254 -27.51 20.91 -12.99
CA THR A 254 -26.05 21.17 -13.07
C THR A 254 -25.28 20.18 -12.19
N THR A 255 -24.67 19.19 -12.83
CA THR A 255 -23.95 18.07 -12.18
C THR A 255 -22.54 17.91 -12.76
N SER A 256 -21.72 17.07 -12.13
CA SER A 256 -20.40 16.66 -12.59
C SER A 256 -20.31 15.14 -12.76
N VAL A 257 -19.40 14.68 -13.62
CA VAL A 257 -19.08 13.25 -13.79
C VAL A 257 -17.99 12.76 -12.84
N GLU A 258 -17.25 13.65 -12.18
CA GLU A 258 -15.99 13.33 -11.50
C GLU A 258 -16.13 12.51 -10.20
N ILE A 259 -15.03 11.87 -9.81
CA ILE A 259 -14.92 11.12 -8.54
C ILE A 259 -15.18 12.05 -7.35
N GLY A 260 -16.03 11.63 -6.42
CA GLY A 260 -16.44 12.38 -5.24
C GLY A 260 -17.52 13.44 -5.49
N ALA A 261 -17.94 13.65 -6.75
CA ALA A 261 -18.99 14.62 -7.08
C ALA A 261 -20.41 14.15 -6.70
N GLY A 262 -20.61 12.86 -6.40
CA GLY A 262 -21.92 12.28 -6.15
C GLY A 262 -22.76 13.00 -5.09
N TYR A 263 -22.14 13.50 -4.02
CA TYR A 263 -22.84 14.25 -2.96
C TYR A 263 -23.40 15.57 -3.51
N LYS A 264 -22.54 16.43 -4.08
CA LYS A 264 -22.94 17.70 -4.70
C LYS A 264 -24.04 17.51 -5.76
N ASN A 265 -23.88 16.51 -6.63
CA ASN A 265 -24.88 16.17 -7.64
C ASN A 265 -26.23 15.81 -6.99
N THR A 266 -26.23 14.93 -6.00
CA THR A 266 -27.45 14.46 -5.32
C THR A 266 -28.18 15.60 -4.59
N LEU A 267 -27.44 16.57 -4.06
CA LEU A 267 -28.04 17.80 -3.50
C LEU A 267 -28.69 18.66 -4.58
N ALA A 268 -28.03 18.85 -5.73
CA ALA A 268 -28.60 19.60 -6.85
C ALA A 268 -29.88 18.95 -7.41
N MET A 269 -29.89 17.61 -7.53
CA MET A 269 -31.08 16.84 -7.89
C MET A 269 -32.25 17.14 -6.94
N ILE A 270 -32.03 17.05 -5.62
CA ILE A 270 -33.09 17.23 -4.61
C ILE A 270 -33.56 18.68 -4.50
N LEU A 271 -32.67 19.64 -4.75
CA LEU A 271 -33.03 21.06 -4.84
C LEU A 271 -33.97 21.35 -6.02
N GLN A 272 -33.80 20.65 -7.15
CA GLN A 272 -34.69 20.74 -8.30
C GLN A 272 -35.99 19.95 -8.10
N SER A 273 -35.94 18.77 -7.49
CA SER A 273 -37.13 17.98 -7.15
C SER A 273 -36.92 17.06 -5.94
N SER A 274 -37.60 17.38 -4.85
CA SER A 274 -37.59 16.64 -3.59
C SER A 274 -38.60 15.47 -3.55
N THR A 275 -39.12 15.03 -4.70
CA THR A 275 -40.08 13.92 -4.80
C THR A 275 -39.51 12.64 -4.17
N ALA A 276 -40.23 12.08 -3.20
CA ALA A 276 -39.87 10.81 -2.55
C ALA A 276 -39.92 9.63 -3.54
N GLY A 277 -39.09 8.60 -3.29
CA GLY A 277 -39.02 7.44 -4.18
C GLY A 277 -38.38 7.73 -5.55
N LYS A 278 -37.39 8.63 -5.58
CA LYS A 278 -36.53 8.90 -6.74
C LYS A 278 -35.08 8.63 -6.36
N SER A 279 -34.23 8.37 -7.34
CA SER A 279 -32.85 7.88 -7.12
C SER A 279 -32.07 8.73 -6.11
N GLY A 280 -32.09 10.06 -6.29
CA GLY A 280 -31.43 10.99 -5.34
C GLY A 280 -32.06 10.99 -3.94
N THR A 281 -33.39 11.08 -3.82
CA THR A 281 -34.08 11.14 -2.52
C THR A 281 -33.97 9.82 -1.75
N ALA A 282 -34.04 8.68 -2.44
CA ALA A 282 -33.83 7.36 -1.85
C ALA A 282 -32.40 7.21 -1.30
N SER A 283 -31.37 7.62 -2.06
CA SER A 283 -29.98 7.54 -1.60
C SER A 283 -29.63 8.51 -0.46
N ARG A 284 -30.33 9.65 -0.33
CA ARG A 284 -30.20 10.54 0.85
C ARG A 284 -30.97 10.07 2.08
N ALA A 285 -32.02 9.27 1.91
CA ALA A 285 -32.81 8.75 3.02
C ALA A 285 -32.12 7.56 3.74
N TYR A 286 -31.09 6.97 3.13
CA TYR A 286 -30.30 5.91 3.75
C TYR A 286 -29.33 6.47 4.80
N THR A 287 -29.37 5.92 6.02
CA THR A 287 -28.59 6.38 7.18
C THR A 287 -27.69 5.29 7.76
N GLY A 288 -27.02 4.52 6.90
CA GLY A 288 -26.06 3.49 7.30
C GLY A 288 -25.01 4.03 8.29
N GLY A 289 -24.73 3.27 9.36
CA GLY A 289 -23.76 3.66 10.39
C GLY A 289 -24.10 4.96 11.14
N GLY A 290 -25.37 5.40 11.10
CA GLY A 290 -25.80 6.69 11.66
C GLY A 290 -25.30 7.90 10.88
N LYS A 291 -24.77 7.71 9.67
CA LYS A 291 -24.23 8.76 8.81
C LYS A 291 -25.33 9.41 7.96
N SER A 292 -25.16 10.69 7.61
CA SER A 292 -26.18 11.52 6.92
C SER A 292 -25.73 12.06 5.56
N ASP A 293 -24.54 11.67 5.13
CA ASP A 293 -23.79 12.11 3.93
C ASP A 293 -23.83 11.08 2.78
N TRP A 294 -24.51 9.95 2.96
CA TRP A 294 -24.87 8.97 1.91
C TRP A 294 -25.54 9.65 0.71
N HIS A 295 -25.23 9.23 -0.52
CA HIS A 295 -25.68 9.89 -1.75
C HIS A 295 -25.65 8.93 -2.97
N LEU A 296 -26.17 9.40 -4.12
CA LEU A 296 -26.15 8.64 -5.37
C LEU A 296 -24.79 8.88 -6.09
N PRO A 297 -24.05 7.84 -6.50
CA PRO A 297 -22.68 7.97 -7.03
C PRO A 297 -22.62 8.80 -8.30
N SER A 298 -21.58 9.61 -8.53
CA SER A 298 -21.33 10.19 -9.85
C SER A 298 -21.06 9.11 -10.91
N LYS A 299 -21.00 9.49 -12.19
CA LYS A 299 -20.63 8.60 -13.29
C LYS A 299 -19.28 7.91 -13.05
N ASN A 300 -18.27 8.63 -12.57
CA ASN A 300 -16.95 8.04 -12.30
C ASN A 300 -16.95 7.26 -10.97
N ASP A 301 -17.70 7.70 -9.95
CA ASP A 301 -17.90 6.93 -8.70
C ASP A 301 -18.51 5.55 -8.99
N LEU A 302 -19.51 5.51 -9.88
CA LEU A 302 -20.20 4.29 -10.32
C LEU A 302 -19.29 3.42 -11.20
N ASN A 303 -18.42 4.03 -12.02
CA ASN A 303 -17.43 3.30 -12.81
C ASN A 303 -16.42 2.55 -11.92
N GLN A 304 -15.94 3.19 -10.85
CA GLN A 304 -15.06 2.54 -9.88
C GLN A 304 -15.80 1.44 -9.10
N MET A 305 -17.07 1.65 -8.76
CA MET A 305 -17.91 0.61 -8.14
C MET A 305 -18.05 -0.61 -9.06
N CYS A 306 -18.39 -0.39 -10.34
CA CYS A 306 -18.49 -1.46 -11.34
C CYS A 306 -17.18 -2.25 -11.46
N LYS A 307 -16.03 -1.58 -11.51
CA LYS A 307 -14.72 -2.24 -11.58
C LYS A 307 -14.47 -3.16 -10.39
N TRP A 308 -14.71 -2.66 -9.17
CA TRP A 308 -14.61 -3.45 -7.95
C TRP A 308 -15.56 -4.65 -8.00
N VAL A 309 -16.86 -4.45 -8.28
CA VAL A 309 -17.86 -5.53 -8.35
C VAL A 309 -17.45 -6.63 -9.32
N ARG A 310 -16.83 -6.25 -10.45
CA ARG A 310 -16.38 -7.17 -11.50
C ARG A 310 -14.97 -7.76 -11.26
N GLY A 311 -14.34 -7.49 -10.12
CA GLY A 311 -13.02 -8.02 -9.79
C GLY A 311 -11.87 -7.47 -10.64
N ILE A 312 -12.04 -6.28 -11.22
CA ILE A 312 -11.01 -5.62 -12.02
C ILE A 312 -9.91 -5.08 -11.09
N THR A 313 -8.65 -5.39 -11.39
CA THR A 313 -7.48 -5.08 -10.54
C THR A 313 -6.38 -4.34 -11.33
N GLY A 314 -5.32 -3.93 -10.63
CA GLY A 314 -4.16 -3.28 -11.23
C GLY A 314 -4.47 -1.93 -11.88
N VAL A 315 -3.76 -1.60 -12.96
CA VAL A 315 -3.83 -0.28 -13.62
C VAL A 315 -5.23 0.09 -14.13
N ALA A 316 -6.05 -0.89 -14.49
CA ALA A 316 -7.42 -0.66 -14.95
C ALA A 316 -8.35 -0.21 -13.80
N LEU A 317 -8.07 -0.66 -12.56
CA LEU A 317 -8.78 -0.21 -11.36
C LEU A 317 -8.39 1.23 -10.99
N THR A 318 -7.10 1.56 -11.02
CA THR A 318 -6.61 2.90 -10.63
C THR A 318 -6.84 3.98 -11.68
N THR A 319 -6.82 3.64 -12.97
CA THR A 319 -7.02 4.63 -14.06
C THR A 319 -8.49 5.00 -14.18
N LEU A 320 -8.87 6.17 -13.68
CA LEU A 320 -10.26 6.64 -13.64
C LEU A 320 -10.94 6.69 -15.01
N THR A 321 -10.20 7.06 -16.06
CA THR A 321 -10.68 7.16 -17.44
C THR A 321 -10.90 5.80 -18.12
N THR A 322 -10.38 4.71 -17.58
CA THR A 322 -10.69 3.35 -18.07
C THR A 322 -12.13 3.02 -17.70
N VAL A 323 -12.99 2.73 -18.70
CA VAL A 323 -14.34 2.23 -18.45
C VAL A 323 -14.28 0.79 -17.92
N CYS A 324 -15.14 0.48 -16.96
CA CYS A 324 -15.39 -0.88 -16.46
C CYS A 324 -15.59 -1.86 -17.63
N THR A 325 -14.62 -2.75 -17.86
CA THR A 325 -14.58 -3.66 -19.02
C THR A 325 -13.87 -4.95 -18.65
N GLY A 326 -14.40 -6.10 -19.10
CA GLY A 326 -13.93 -7.42 -18.65
C GLY A 326 -14.39 -7.76 -17.22
N GLY A 327 -13.68 -8.66 -16.54
CA GLY A 327 -14.03 -9.13 -15.20
C GLY A 327 -15.31 -9.98 -15.13
N THR A 328 -15.68 -10.40 -13.91
CA THR A 328 -16.84 -11.26 -13.62
C THR A 328 -17.65 -10.67 -12.47
N LEU A 329 -18.97 -10.54 -12.64
CA LEU A 329 -19.89 -9.97 -11.64
C LEU A 329 -19.73 -10.64 -10.26
N ASN A 330 -19.75 -9.85 -9.19
CA ASN A 330 -19.65 -10.27 -7.79
C ASN A 330 -18.36 -11.07 -7.48
N THR A 331 -17.23 -10.67 -8.06
CA THR A 331 -15.90 -11.21 -7.71
C THR A 331 -15.00 -10.21 -6.98
N GLY A 332 -15.46 -8.97 -6.77
CA GLY A 332 -14.84 -8.05 -5.82
C GLY A 332 -14.96 -8.54 -4.37
N LEU A 333 -13.96 -8.23 -3.54
CA LEU A 333 -14.01 -8.52 -2.11
C LEU A 333 -15.22 -7.80 -1.48
N GLY A 334 -16.16 -8.56 -0.90
CA GLY A 334 -17.41 -8.04 -0.35
C GLY A 334 -18.46 -7.58 -1.38
N ALA A 335 -18.23 -7.78 -2.68
CA ALA A 335 -19.14 -7.31 -3.72
C ALA A 335 -20.34 -8.26 -3.93
N VAL A 336 -21.54 -7.82 -3.52
CA VAL A 336 -22.81 -8.52 -3.78
C VAL A 336 -23.81 -7.53 -4.36
N PHE A 337 -24.11 -7.66 -5.66
CA PHE A 337 -24.97 -6.77 -6.45
C PHE A 337 -25.88 -7.57 -7.40
N VAL A 338 -27.02 -7.00 -7.75
CA VAL A 338 -27.83 -7.45 -8.91
C VAL A 338 -27.06 -7.14 -10.20
N GLY A 339 -26.99 -8.10 -11.13
CA GLY A 339 -26.48 -7.87 -12.49
C GLY A 339 -27.50 -7.11 -13.33
N ALA A 340 -27.41 -5.78 -13.33
CA ALA A 340 -28.35 -4.89 -14.01
C ALA A 340 -27.74 -3.48 -14.19
N GLN A 341 -28.53 -2.58 -14.80
CA GLN A 341 -28.25 -1.15 -14.89
C GLN A 341 -28.50 -0.42 -13.55
N TYR A 342 -27.53 0.41 -13.14
CA TYR A 342 -27.61 1.30 -11.98
C TYR A 342 -27.55 2.76 -12.40
N TRP A 343 -28.33 3.63 -11.75
CA TRP A 343 -28.23 5.07 -11.93
C TRP A 343 -26.98 5.66 -11.27
N SER A 344 -26.35 6.61 -11.94
CA SER A 344 -25.48 7.61 -11.31
C SER A 344 -26.24 8.91 -11.06
N SER A 345 -25.68 9.86 -10.31
CA SER A 345 -26.18 11.22 -10.12
C SER A 345 -25.71 12.21 -11.18
N SER A 346 -24.99 11.75 -12.21
CA SER A 346 -24.53 12.61 -13.31
C SER A 346 -25.57 12.70 -14.43
N GLU A 347 -25.92 13.92 -14.80
CA GLU A 347 -26.79 14.20 -15.93
C GLU A 347 -26.08 13.94 -17.28
N GLY A 348 -26.84 13.52 -18.29
CA GLY A 348 -26.42 13.58 -19.69
C GLY A 348 -26.97 14.80 -20.40
N ASP A 349 -28.27 15.06 -20.24
CA ASP A 349 -28.98 16.25 -20.74
C ASP A 349 -30.30 16.50 -19.96
N ALA A 350 -31.09 17.49 -20.36
CA ALA A 350 -32.35 17.84 -19.70
C ALA A 350 -33.37 16.67 -19.60
N PHE A 351 -33.27 15.65 -20.45
CA PHE A 351 -34.15 14.47 -20.49
C PHE A 351 -33.45 13.16 -20.10
N GLN A 352 -32.12 13.09 -20.15
CA GLN A 352 -31.34 11.86 -19.94
C GLN A 352 -30.29 11.96 -18.83
N ALA A 353 -29.97 10.81 -18.21
CA ALA A 353 -28.93 10.68 -17.20
C ALA A 353 -28.01 9.48 -17.45
N TRP A 354 -26.83 9.49 -16.81
CA TRP A 354 -25.86 8.40 -16.93
C TRP A 354 -26.19 7.23 -16.01
N ASN A 355 -26.18 6.03 -16.59
CA ASN A 355 -26.27 4.75 -15.90
C ASN A 355 -25.14 3.81 -16.33
N GLN A 356 -24.94 2.73 -15.59
CA GLN A 356 -23.95 1.69 -15.92
C GLN A 356 -24.50 0.30 -15.66
N ASP A 357 -24.38 -0.60 -16.64
CA ASP A 357 -24.77 -2.00 -16.54
C ASP A 357 -23.64 -2.82 -15.90
N PHE A 358 -23.87 -3.35 -14.71
CA PHE A 358 -22.86 -4.14 -13.99
C PHE A 358 -22.67 -5.54 -14.62
N THR A 359 -23.57 -5.97 -15.51
CA THR A 359 -23.53 -7.27 -16.20
C THR A 359 -22.41 -7.36 -17.24
N ASN A 360 -22.05 -6.25 -17.88
CA ASN A 360 -21.00 -6.16 -18.90
C ASN A 360 -20.03 -4.97 -18.70
N GLY A 361 -20.39 -3.98 -17.88
CA GLY A 361 -19.62 -2.78 -17.57
C GLY A 361 -19.96 -1.54 -18.39
N GLY A 362 -20.84 -1.66 -19.39
CA GLY A 362 -21.21 -0.59 -20.33
C GLY A 362 -21.90 0.60 -19.67
N GLN A 363 -21.51 1.81 -20.06
CA GLN A 363 -22.14 3.06 -19.63
C GLN A 363 -23.09 3.59 -20.72
N TYR A 364 -24.26 4.06 -20.31
CA TYR A 364 -25.31 4.53 -21.21
C TYR A 364 -25.92 5.85 -20.71
N ASN A 365 -26.52 6.60 -21.64
CA ASN A 365 -27.36 7.76 -21.33
C ASN A 365 -28.81 7.38 -21.64
N HIS A 366 -29.71 7.49 -20.66
CA HIS A 366 -31.10 7.01 -20.76
C HIS A 366 -32.08 7.97 -20.10
N GLY A 367 -33.36 7.90 -20.50
CA GLY A 367 -34.40 8.81 -20.04
C GLY A 367 -34.59 8.79 -18.52
N LYS A 368 -34.69 9.98 -17.91
CA LYS A 368 -34.81 10.17 -16.45
C LYS A 368 -36.02 9.46 -15.82
N THR A 369 -37.03 9.12 -16.62
CA THR A 369 -38.24 8.37 -16.24
C THR A 369 -38.12 6.84 -16.33
N THR A 370 -36.92 6.31 -16.60
CA THR A 370 -36.68 4.86 -16.57
C THR A 370 -36.24 4.41 -15.17
N THR A 371 -36.74 3.24 -14.72
CA THR A 371 -36.40 2.68 -13.42
C THR A 371 -35.12 1.84 -13.49
N TYR A 372 -34.03 2.34 -12.88
CA TYR A 372 -32.79 1.59 -12.71
C TYR A 372 -32.38 1.51 -11.24
N TYR A 373 -31.58 0.50 -10.91
CA TYR A 373 -31.18 0.23 -9.53
C TYR A 373 -30.35 1.39 -8.96
N VAL A 374 -30.41 1.58 -7.66
CA VAL A 374 -29.48 2.45 -6.94
C VAL A 374 -28.85 1.71 -5.79
N ARG A 375 -27.59 2.06 -5.51
CA ARG A 375 -26.97 1.80 -4.23
C ARG A 375 -26.36 3.09 -3.69
N PRO A 376 -26.74 3.54 -2.48
CA PRO A 376 -26.13 4.70 -1.85
C PRO A 376 -24.63 4.46 -1.66
N ILE A 377 -23.85 5.50 -1.92
CA ILE A 377 -22.43 5.55 -1.59
C ILE A 377 -22.15 6.67 -0.61
N ARG A 378 -20.96 6.65 -0.01
CA ARG A 378 -20.47 7.70 0.88
C ARG A 378 -18.99 7.91 0.63
N ALA A 379 -18.57 9.18 0.59
CA ALA A 379 -17.20 9.60 0.40
C ALA A 379 -16.66 10.17 1.71
N PHE A 380 -15.42 9.83 2.08
CA PHE A 380 -14.77 10.31 3.31
C PHE A 380 -13.25 10.36 3.17
#